data_AF-A0A0M4CPM1-F1
#
_entry.id   AF-A0A0M4CPM1-F1
#
_cell.length_a   1.000
_cell.length_b   1.000
_cell.length_c   1.000
_cell.angle_alpha   90.00
_cell.angle_beta   90.00
_cell.angle_gamma   90.00
#
_symmetry.space_group_name_H-M   'P 1'
#
loop_
_entity.id
_entity.type
_entity.pdbx_description
1 polymer ?
#
loop_
_entity_poly.entity_id
_entity_poly.type
_entity_poly.pdbx_seq_one_letter_code
_entity_poly.pdbx_strand_id
1 'polypeptide(L)'
;MSSILVAFNFAERFHHQKQTMAKVACTSFHEEMALSSDNRLRDACGGTPLWGAYITDFIKFDEGQLSPLRESKPVKVAAFLNRKQYGEEQVAGLIDELKELGCTNPKIVALGSDVFKALDRSDSIEMLKAGLGEGAKVYRVTLYSKVPASEPMIMVLE
;
A
#
# COMPACT_ATOMS: atom_id res chain seq x y z
N MET A 1 3.86 -13.17 -12.32
CA MET A 1 3.19 -11.88 -12.06
C MET A 1 2.71 -11.90 -10.64
N SER A 2 3.28 -11.04 -9.80
CA SER A 2 2.87 -10.90 -8.39
C SER A 2 1.83 -9.79 -8.29
N SER A 3 0.72 -10.07 -7.61
CA SER A 3 -0.26 -9.06 -7.21
C SER A 3 0.25 -8.39 -5.93
N ILE A 4 0.19 -7.07 -5.87
CA ILE A 4 0.63 -6.26 -4.73
C ILE A 4 -0.57 -5.47 -4.23
N LEU A 5 -0.94 -5.62 -2.97
CA LEU A 5 -1.94 -4.79 -2.31
C LEU A 5 -1.24 -3.63 -1.61
N VAL A 6 -1.63 -2.41 -1.94
CA VAL A 6 -1.01 -1.19 -1.41
C VAL A 6 -2.02 -0.42 -0.56
N ALA A 7 -1.78 -0.42 0.74
CA ALA A 7 -2.59 0.26 1.75
C ALA A 7 -2.19 1.73 1.91
N PHE A 8 -3.07 2.53 2.52
CA PHE A 8 -2.89 3.98 2.63
C PHE A 8 -1.71 4.37 3.54
N ASN A 9 -1.80 3.99 4.81
CA ASN A 9 -0.80 4.15 5.85
C ASN A 9 -1.40 3.63 7.17
N PHE A 10 -0.60 3.10 8.09
CA PHE A 10 -1.02 2.82 9.46
C PHE A 10 -0.48 3.88 10.42
N ALA A 11 -1.40 4.66 10.99
CA ALA A 11 -1.11 5.52 12.13
C ALA A 11 -0.98 4.69 13.41
N GLU A 12 0.16 4.92 14.10
CA GLU A 12 0.54 4.47 15.46
C GLU A 12 0.86 2.98 15.65
N ARG A 13 2.15 2.70 15.90
CA ARG A 13 2.67 1.40 16.33
C ARG A 13 3.11 1.48 17.80
N PHE A 14 2.81 0.44 18.59
CA PHE A 14 3.24 0.31 19.98
C PHE A 14 4.78 0.28 20.11
N HIS A 15 5.31 0.61 21.29
CA HIS A 15 6.75 0.79 21.50
C HIS A 15 7.62 -0.43 21.13
N HIS A 16 7.11 -1.65 21.32
CA HIS A 16 7.81 -2.89 20.98
C HIS A 16 7.91 -3.12 19.47
N GLN A 17 6.87 -2.74 18.71
CA GLN A 17 6.85 -2.85 17.24
C GLN A 17 7.95 -1.98 16.61
N LYS A 18 8.22 -0.81 17.18
CA LYS A 18 9.29 0.10 16.73
C LYS A 18 10.68 -0.55 16.80
N GLN A 19 10.94 -1.37 17.83
CA GLN A 19 12.26 -2.00 18.03
C GLN A 19 12.50 -3.17 17.07
N THR A 20 11.46 -3.94 16.75
CA THR A 20 11.54 -5.03 15.75
C THR A 20 11.74 -4.45 14.35
N MET A 21 11.03 -3.38 14.01
CA MET A 21 11.10 -2.74 12.69
C MET A 21 12.40 -1.99 12.40
N ALA A 22 13.07 -1.44 13.41
CA ALA A 22 14.36 -0.76 13.24
C ALA A 22 15.47 -1.69 12.67
N LYS A 23 15.19 -3.00 12.56
CA LYS A 23 16.10 -4.02 12.04
C LYS A 23 15.74 -4.50 10.63
N VAL A 24 14.66 -4.00 10.02
CA VAL A 24 14.17 -4.47 8.73
C VAL A 24 14.17 -3.31 7.73
N ALA A 25 14.76 -3.52 6.55
CA ALA A 25 14.89 -2.50 5.50
C ALA A 25 13.53 -2.12 4.88
N CYS A 26 12.58 -3.06 4.87
CA CYS A 26 11.22 -2.84 4.37
C CYS A 26 10.22 -3.13 5.49
N THR A 27 9.55 -2.10 5.98
CA THR A 27 8.48 -2.27 6.96
C THR A 27 7.14 -2.37 6.25
N SER A 28 6.46 -3.51 6.40
CA SER A 28 5.15 -3.76 5.75
C SER A 28 4.02 -3.97 6.75
N PHE A 29 2.85 -4.21 6.17
CA PHE A 29 1.54 -4.46 6.78
C PHE A 29 1.62 -5.44 7.96
N HIS A 30 0.70 -5.30 8.94
CA HIS A 30 0.75 -5.98 10.24
C HIS A 30 0.76 -7.53 10.16
N GLU A 31 1.93 -8.13 9.99
CA GLU A 31 2.10 -9.58 10.06
C GLU A 31 1.74 -10.16 11.45
N GLU A 32 1.62 -9.32 12.50
CA GLU A 32 1.60 -9.78 13.90
C GLU A 32 0.29 -9.59 14.68
N MET A 33 -0.81 -9.04 14.12
CA MET A 33 -2.01 -8.75 14.94
C MET A 33 -3.29 -9.43 14.45
N ALA A 34 -3.85 -10.32 15.28
CA ALA A 34 -5.12 -11.00 15.05
C ALA A 34 -6.37 -10.10 15.13
N LEU A 35 -6.21 -8.84 15.54
CA LEU A 35 -7.30 -7.89 15.87
C LEU A 35 -7.57 -6.83 14.78
N SER A 36 -6.77 -6.78 13.72
CA SER A 36 -6.95 -5.84 12.61
C SER A 36 -7.86 -6.42 11.51
N SER A 37 -8.35 -5.53 10.63
CA SER A 37 -9.10 -5.88 9.41
C SER A 37 -8.35 -6.81 8.44
N ASP A 38 -7.13 -7.19 8.79
CA ASP A 38 -6.15 -7.89 7.96
C ASP A 38 -6.54 -9.35 7.75
N ASN A 39 -7.12 -9.99 8.78
CA ASN A 39 -7.73 -11.31 8.63
C ASN A 39 -8.90 -11.26 7.63
N ARG A 40 -9.75 -10.23 7.70
CA ARG A 40 -10.84 -10.03 6.73
C ARG A 40 -10.30 -9.74 5.32
N LEU A 41 -9.20 -8.99 5.21
CA LEU A 41 -8.52 -8.74 3.94
C LEU A 41 -7.94 -10.00 3.32
N ARG A 42 -7.25 -10.81 4.12
CA ARG A 42 -6.74 -12.11 3.71
C ARG A 42 -7.88 -13.01 3.24
N ASP A 43 -8.93 -13.16 4.05
CA ASP A 43 -10.05 -14.04 3.74
C ASP A 43 -10.79 -13.59 2.47
N ALA A 44 -10.96 -12.28 2.26
CA ALA A 44 -11.55 -11.72 1.04
C ALA A 44 -10.69 -11.93 -0.21
N CYS A 45 -9.37 -12.10 -0.05
CA CYS A 45 -8.50 -12.50 -1.15
C CYS A 45 -8.63 -14.00 -1.45
N GLY A 46 -9.18 -14.79 -0.54
CA GLY A 46 -9.38 -16.24 -0.68
C GLY A 46 -10.16 -16.60 -1.94
N GLY A 47 -9.59 -17.46 -2.78
CA GLY A 47 -10.20 -17.86 -4.05
C GLY A 47 -10.20 -16.77 -5.14
N THR A 48 -9.58 -15.62 -4.90
CA THR A 48 -9.41 -14.56 -5.90
C THR A 48 -7.99 -14.57 -6.49
N PRO A 49 -7.73 -13.88 -7.61
CA PRO A 49 -6.38 -13.64 -8.14
C PRO A 49 -5.46 -12.82 -7.21
N LEU A 50 -5.97 -12.33 -6.07
CA LEU A 50 -5.22 -11.60 -5.05
C LEU A 50 -4.78 -12.51 -3.89
N TRP A 51 -5.15 -13.80 -3.90
CA TRP A 51 -4.68 -14.73 -2.88
C TRP A 51 -3.15 -14.85 -2.91
N GLY A 52 -2.51 -14.66 -1.74
CA GLY A 52 -1.05 -14.65 -1.62
C GLY A 52 -0.38 -13.37 -2.16
N ALA A 53 -1.15 -12.30 -2.41
CA ALA A 53 -0.59 -11.00 -2.74
C ALA A 53 0.29 -10.46 -1.60
N TYR A 54 1.38 -9.81 -1.96
CA TYR A 54 2.19 -9.06 -1.01
C TYR A 54 1.44 -7.80 -0.59
N ILE A 55 1.41 -7.48 0.70
CA ILE A 55 0.68 -6.33 1.25
C ILE A 55 1.67 -5.35 1.84
N THR A 56 1.56 -4.09 1.45
CA THR A 56 2.47 -3.03 1.88
C THR A 56 1.76 -1.71 2.08
N ASP A 57 2.32 -0.81 2.89
CA ASP A 57 1.82 0.55 3.07
C ASP A 57 2.36 1.48 1.96
N PHE A 58 1.60 2.49 1.55
CA PHE A 58 2.07 3.44 0.54
C PHE A 58 2.93 4.54 1.15
N ILE A 59 2.48 5.12 2.26
CA ILE A 59 3.16 6.25 2.89
C ILE A 59 4.16 5.75 3.93
N LYS A 60 5.44 5.87 3.60
CA LYS A 60 6.54 5.38 4.42
C LYS A 60 7.69 6.37 4.55
N PHE A 61 7.78 7.36 3.66
CA PHE A 61 8.94 8.23 3.52
C PHE A 61 8.60 9.69 3.79
N ASP A 62 9.56 10.41 4.36
CA ASP A 62 9.55 11.86 4.49
C ASP A 62 11.00 12.35 4.36
N GLU A 63 11.27 13.21 3.38
CA GLU A 63 12.61 13.76 3.09
C GLU A 63 13.71 12.69 2.93
N GLY A 64 13.37 11.58 2.26
CA GLY A 64 14.24 10.44 1.96
C GLY A 64 14.46 9.49 3.13
N GLN A 65 13.82 9.73 4.28
CA GLN A 65 13.93 8.91 5.47
C GLN A 65 12.66 8.09 5.68
N LEU A 66 12.82 6.86 6.16
CA LEU A 66 11.69 6.03 6.58
C LEU A 66 11.01 6.69 7.79
N SER A 67 9.95 7.45 7.52
CA SER A 67 9.18 8.22 8.50
C SER A 67 7.68 8.05 8.18
N PRO A 68 7.09 6.90 8.55
CA PRO A 68 5.68 6.66 8.32
C PRO A 68 4.82 7.73 9.00
N LEU A 69 3.89 8.34 8.25
CA LEU A 69 3.04 9.41 8.75
C LEU A 69 2.07 8.87 9.81
N ARG A 70 2.10 9.41 11.02
CA ARG A 70 1.20 9.01 12.12
C ARG A 70 -0.15 9.75 12.06
N GLU A 71 -0.80 9.73 10.92
CA GLU A 71 -2.09 10.38 10.69
C GLU A 71 -3.00 9.45 9.90
N SER A 72 -4.18 9.17 10.45
CA SER A 72 -5.19 8.31 9.81
C SER A 72 -6.35 9.11 9.24
N LYS A 73 -6.42 10.44 9.47
CA LYS A 73 -7.47 11.30 8.91
C LYS A 73 -7.29 11.46 7.40
N PRO A 74 -8.24 10.95 6.57
CA PRO A 74 -8.09 10.94 5.11
C PRO A 74 -7.82 12.33 4.52
N VAL A 75 -8.48 13.37 5.03
CA VAL A 75 -8.33 14.75 4.57
C VAL A 75 -6.90 15.26 4.68
N LYS A 76 -6.22 14.95 5.79
CA LYS A 76 -4.84 15.41 6.00
C LYS A 76 -3.88 14.63 5.13
N VAL A 77 -4.04 13.33 5.05
CA VAL A 77 -3.18 12.46 4.23
C VAL A 77 -3.32 12.78 2.74
N ALA A 78 -4.54 13.03 2.25
CA ALA A 78 -4.78 13.50 0.90
C ALA A 78 -4.04 14.83 0.61
N ALA A 79 -3.96 15.74 1.61
CA ALA A 79 -3.18 16.97 1.46
C ALA A 79 -1.66 16.73 1.40
N PHE A 80 -1.13 15.69 2.06
CA PHE A 80 0.26 15.24 1.87
C PHE A 80 0.46 14.69 0.45
N LEU A 81 -0.35 13.72 0.03
CA LEU A 81 -0.22 13.08 -1.29
C LEU A 81 -0.47 14.03 -2.46
N ASN A 82 -1.26 15.09 -2.27
CA ASN A 82 -1.45 16.14 -3.29
C ASN A 82 -0.21 17.02 -3.50
N ARG A 83 0.75 17.02 -2.58
CA ARG A 83 2.05 17.64 -2.84
C ARG A 83 2.84 16.73 -3.77
N LYS A 84 3.13 17.24 -4.97
CA LYS A 84 3.78 16.46 -6.05
C LYS A 84 5.02 15.71 -5.55
N GLN A 85 5.99 16.44 -4.99
CA GLN A 85 7.25 15.88 -4.49
C GLN A 85 7.04 14.78 -3.43
N TYR A 86 6.09 14.98 -2.51
CA TYR A 86 5.80 13.99 -1.47
C TYR A 86 5.20 12.71 -2.07
N GLY A 87 4.29 12.84 -3.03
CA GLY A 87 3.70 11.70 -3.75
C GLY A 87 4.74 10.93 -4.56
N GLU A 88 5.59 11.64 -5.32
CA GLU A 88 6.68 11.05 -6.10
C GLU A 88 7.66 10.27 -5.22
N GLU A 89 7.97 10.81 -4.03
CA GLU A 89 8.81 10.13 -3.04
C GLU A 89 8.20 8.80 -2.58
N GLN A 90 6.90 8.76 -2.29
CA GLN A 90 6.24 7.51 -1.91
C GLN A 90 6.23 6.50 -3.06
N VAL A 91 6.04 6.94 -4.30
CA VAL A 91 6.09 6.07 -5.49
C VAL A 91 7.50 5.52 -5.68
N ALA A 92 8.53 6.35 -5.55
CA ALA A 92 9.92 5.90 -5.64
C ALA A 92 10.25 4.84 -4.59
N GLY A 93 9.87 5.09 -3.33
CA GLY A 93 10.05 4.12 -2.25
C GLY A 93 9.34 2.80 -2.50
N LEU A 94 8.10 2.83 -3.03
CA LEU A 94 7.38 1.62 -3.42
C LEU A 94 8.09 0.87 -4.56
N ILE A 95 8.61 1.57 -5.56
CA ILE A 95 9.36 0.96 -6.66
C ILE A 95 10.60 0.24 -6.15
N ASP A 96 11.36 0.88 -5.27
CA ASP A 96 12.59 0.31 -4.72
C ASP A 96 12.27 -0.95 -3.89
N GLU A 97 11.26 -0.89 -3.03
CA GLU A 97 10.77 -2.06 -2.29
C GLU A 97 10.38 -3.22 -3.23
N LEU A 98 9.60 -2.94 -4.27
CA LEU A 98 9.15 -3.97 -5.20
C LEU A 98 10.29 -4.54 -6.05
N LYS A 99 11.31 -3.74 -6.37
CA LYS A 99 12.53 -4.22 -7.02
C LYS A 99 13.34 -5.13 -6.11
N GLU A 100 13.48 -4.79 -4.83
CA GLU A 100 14.16 -5.64 -3.85
C GLU A 100 13.47 -7.00 -3.70
N LEU A 101 12.14 -7.04 -3.83
CA LEU A 101 11.34 -8.27 -3.87
C LEU A 101 11.37 -9.00 -5.22
N GLY A 102 12.13 -8.50 -6.21
CA GLY A 102 12.25 -9.10 -7.54
C GLY A 102 10.99 -9.00 -8.39
N CYS A 103 10.11 -8.03 -8.12
CA CYS A 103 8.87 -7.86 -8.88
C CYS A 103 9.15 -7.28 -10.29
N THR A 104 8.45 -7.81 -11.29
CA THR A 104 8.44 -7.27 -12.66
C THR A 104 7.03 -7.37 -13.24
N ASN A 105 6.57 -6.29 -13.88
CA ASN A 105 5.22 -6.07 -14.37
C ASN A 105 4.13 -6.42 -13.33
N PRO A 106 4.19 -5.85 -12.11
CA PRO A 106 3.25 -6.18 -11.05
C PRO A 106 1.84 -5.64 -11.35
N LYS A 107 0.84 -6.30 -10.76
CA LYS A 107 -0.50 -5.74 -10.60
C LYS A 107 -0.54 -5.04 -9.25
N ILE A 108 -0.53 -3.72 -9.25
CA ILE A 108 -0.55 -2.89 -8.05
C ILE A 108 -2.00 -2.54 -7.77
N VAL A 109 -2.51 -2.96 -6.62
CA VAL A 109 -3.92 -2.80 -6.24
C VAL A 109 -3.99 -1.84 -5.06
N ALA A 110 -4.44 -0.63 -5.33
CA ALA A 110 -4.61 0.41 -4.34
C ALA A 110 -5.84 0.13 -3.46
N LEU A 111 -5.62 0.02 -2.15
CA LEU A 111 -6.69 -0.04 -1.17
C LEU A 111 -7.18 1.39 -0.89
N GLY A 112 -8.25 1.80 -1.58
CA GLY A 112 -8.88 3.10 -1.39
C GLY A 112 -8.59 4.15 -2.45
N SER A 113 -9.39 5.22 -2.44
CA SER A 113 -9.35 6.27 -3.46
C SER A 113 -8.09 7.10 -3.44
N ASP A 114 -7.54 7.35 -2.27
CA ASP A 114 -6.46 8.34 -2.13
C ASP A 114 -5.10 7.74 -2.51
N VAL A 115 -4.85 6.46 -2.16
CA VAL A 115 -3.71 5.69 -2.71
C VAL A 115 -3.83 5.60 -4.22
N PHE A 116 -5.02 5.21 -4.71
CA PHE A 116 -5.25 5.05 -6.13
C PHE A 116 -4.96 6.35 -6.89
N LYS A 117 -5.50 7.48 -6.43
CA LYS A 117 -5.25 8.79 -7.04
C LYS A 117 -3.79 9.23 -7.01
N ALA A 118 -2.98 8.72 -6.09
CA ALA A 118 -1.55 9.01 -6.07
C ALA A 118 -0.81 8.13 -7.08
N LEU A 119 -1.13 6.83 -7.15
CA LEU A 119 -0.51 5.88 -8.07
C LEU A 119 -0.96 6.04 -9.53
N ASP A 120 -2.18 6.49 -9.78
CA ASP A 120 -2.82 6.62 -11.10
C ASP A 120 -2.57 7.98 -11.78
N ARG A 121 -1.64 8.80 -11.25
CA ARG A 121 -1.20 10.02 -11.92
C ARG A 121 -0.30 9.67 -13.10
N SER A 122 -0.31 10.48 -14.16
CA SER A 122 0.49 10.21 -15.36
C SER A 122 1.99 10.08 -15.05
N ASP A 123 2.53 10.97 -14.21
CA ASP A 123 3.93 10.92 -13.77
C ASP A 123 4.24 9.66 -12.95
N SER A 124 3.34 9.29 -12.05
CA SER A 124 3.46 8.09 -11.21
C SER A 124 3.39 6.80 -12.04
N ILE A 125 2.52 6.73 -13.04
CA ILE A 125 2.44 5.61 -13.97
C ILE A 125 3.72 5.50 -14.80
N GLU A 126 4.28 6.62 -15.28
CA GLU A 126 5.57 6.63 -15.99
C GLU A 126 6.70 6.12 -15.09
N MET A 127 6.78 6.58 -13.85
CA MET A 127 7.75 6.09 -12.86
C MET A 127 7.61 4.59 -12.61
N LEU A 128 6.38 4.11 -12.40
CA LEU A 128 6.10 2.69 -12.15
C LEU A 128 6.51 1.82 -13.33
N LYS A 129 6.22 2.24 -14.57
CA LYS A 129 6.63 1.50 -15.77
C LYS A 129 8.14 1.50 -15.97
N ALA A 130 8.78 2.65 -15.78
CA ALA A 130 10.23 2.75 -15.85
C ALA A 130 10.92 1.90 -14.77
N GLY A 131 10.35 1.82 -13.57
CA GLY A 131 10.91 1.09 -12.44
C GLY A 131 10.62 -0.42 -12.45
N LEU A 132 9.41 -0.82 -12.86
CA LEU A 132 8.88 -2.17 -12.66
C LEU A 132 8.51 -2.87 -13.97
N GLY A 133 8.63 -2.19 -15.11
CA GLY A 133 8.36 -2.69 -16.46
C GLY A 133 7.07 -2.15 -17.07
N GLU A 134 7.03 -2.07 -18.41
CA GLU A 134 5.91 -1.52 -19.20
C GLU A 134 4.54 -2.15 -18.94
N GLY A 135 4.53 -3.38 -18.44
CA GLY A 135 3.33 -4.12 -18.07
C GLY A 135 2.82 -3.85 -16.66
N ALA A 136 3.49 -2.98 -15.87
CA ALA A 136 3.01 -2.55 -14.56
C ALA A 136 1.65 -1.85 -14.69
N LYS A 137 0.69 -2.23 -13.83
CA LYS A 137 -0.68 -1.72 -13.86
C LYS A 137 -1.16 -1.39 -12.46
N VAL A 138 -1.92 -0.30 -12.36
CA VAL A 138 -2.58 0.13 -11.13
C VAL A 138 -4.07 -0.19 -11.25
N TYR A 139 -4.62 -0.77 -10.19
CA TYR A 139 -6.04 -1.08 -10.03
C TYR A 139 -6.52 -0.49 -8.71
N ARG A 140 -7.83 -0.32 -8.56
CA ARG A 140 -8.42 0.06 -7.28
C ARG A 140 -9.29 -1.08 -6.75
N VAL A 141 -9.39 -1.13 -5.42
CA VAL A 141 -10.51 -1.78 -4.73
C VAL A 141 -11.17 -0.79 -3.79
N THR A 142 -12.49 -0.90 -3.64
CA THR A 142 -13.23 -0.07 -2.69
C THR A 142 -12.82 -0.39 -1.25
N LEU A 143 -12.57 0.65 -0.46
CA LEU A 143 -11.96 0.57 0.87
C LEU A 143 -12.79 -0.27 1.86
N TYR A 144 -12.14 -1.26 2.48
CA TYR A 144 -12.67 -2.23 3.46
C TYR A 144 -13.31 -1.62 4.70
N SER A 145 -12.95 -0.39 5.09
CA SER A 145 -13.50 0.28 6.28
C SER A 145 -14.95 0.71 6.13
N LYS A 146 -15.52 0.63 4.93
CA LYS A 146 -16.96 0.85 4.66
C LYS A 146 -17.79 -0.43 4.75
N VAL A 147 -17.16 -1.61 4.88
CA VAL A 147 -17.86 -2.89 5.00
C VAL A 147 -18.02 -3.23 6.48
N PRO A 148 -19.26 -3.26 7.03
CA PRO A 148 -19.53 -3.62 8.42
C PRO A 148 -18.82 -4.92 8.79
N ALA A 149 -18.34 -5.06 10.04
CA ALA A 149 -17.68 -6.28 10.50
C ALA A 149 -18.57 -7.53 10.38
N SER A 150 -19.89 -7.35 10.37
CA SER A 150 -20.91 -8.37 10.18
C SER A 150 -21.05 -8.87 8.73
N GLU A 151 -20.43 -8.21 7.75
CA GLU A 151 -20.56 -8.55 6.33
C GLU A 151 -19.25 -9.09 5.74
N PRO A 152 -19.35 -10.09 4.84
CA PRO A 152 -18.18 -10.60 4.12
C PRO A 152 -17.62 -9.50 3.23
N MET A 153 -16.30 -9.32 3.28
CA MET A 153 -15.63 -8.38 2.40
C MET A 153 -15.42 -9.02 1.03
N ILE A 154 -15.85 -8.35 -0.03
CA ILE A 154 -15.70 -8.81 -1.41
C ILE A 154 -14.77 -7.84 -2.14
N MET A 155 -13.68 -8.37 -2.68
CA MET A 155 -12.71 -7.59 -3.45
C MET A 155 -13.11 -7.64 -4.93
N VAL A 156 -13.52 -6.48 -5.46
CA VAL A 156 -13.76 -6.30 -6.89
C VAL A 156 -12.71 -5.34 -7.40
N LEU A 157 -11.91 -5.80 -8.37
CA LEU A 157 -10.92 -4.97 -9.05
C LEU A 157 -11.63 -4.02 -10.00
N GLU A 158 -11.41 -2.73 -9.81
CA GLU A 158 -11.87 -1.61 -10.65
C GLU A 158 -10.70 -1.02 -11.43
#